data_AF-A0AAE0P960-F1
#
_entry.id   AF-A0AAE0P960-F1
#
_cell.length_a   1.000
_cell.length_b   1.000
_cell.length_c   1.000
_cell.angle_alpha   90.00
_cell.angle_beta   90.00
_cell.angle_gamma   90.00
#
_symmetry.space_group_name_H-M   'P 1'
#
loop_
_entity.id
_entity.type
_entity.pdbx_description
1 polymer ?
#
loop_
_entity_poly.entity_id
_entity_poly.type
_entity_poly.pdbx_seq_one_letter_code
_entity_poly.pdbx_strand_id
1 'polypeptide(L)'
;MPWLLPMTTKGEAIAIGITQMNAVEMLSCDHDVVAKVKRCIMERDLYHRRWCLGPVALEKKKLKSDGKLDKFGRPNADRASRPSLAPSSRDLLRVPP
;
A
#
# COMPACT_ATOMS: atom_id res chain seq x y z
N MET A 1 -36.02 0.29 -16.36
CA MET A 1 -34.72 0.19 -15.68
C MET A 1 -33.85 -0.83 -16.41
N PRO A 2 -32.76 -0.40 -17.05
CA PRO A 2 -31.88 -1.29 -17.79
C PRO A 2 -31.02 -2.16 -16.86
N TRP A 3 -30.73 -3.38 -17.32
CA TRP A 3 -29.85 -4.34 -16.65
C TRP A 3 -28.52 -4.38 -17.40
N LEU A 4 -27.41 -4.44 -16.65
CA LEU A 4 -26.04 -4.41 -17.17
C LEU A 4 -25.28 -5.65 -16.70
N LEU A 5 -24.42 -6.17 -17.58
CA LEU A 5 -23.44 -7.20 -17.27
C LEU A 5 -22.02 -6.63 -17.37
N PRO A 6 -21.38 -6.20 -16.27
CA PRO A 6 -19.96 -5.88 -16.25
C PRO A 6 -19.10 -7.09 -16.66
N MET A 7 -18.20 -6.87 -17.62
CA MET A 7 -17.30 -7.87 -18.19
C MET A 7 -15.84 -7.45 -18.01
N THR A 8 -14.94 -8.44 -17.93
CA THR A 8 -13.50 -8.19 -18.07
C THR A 8 -13.11 -8.01 -19.53
N THR A 9 -11.91 -7.49 -19.81
CA THR A 9 -11.38 -7.38 -21.19
C THR A 9 -11.20 -8.73 -21.88
N LYS A 10 -11.21 -9.82 -21.12
CA LYS A 10 -11.15 -11.20 -21.62
C LYS A 10 -12.53 -11.78 -21.97
N GLY A 11 -13.61 -11.04 -21.70
CA GLY A 11 -14.98 -11.49 -21.93
C GLY A 11 -15.57 -12.34 -20.80
N GLU A 12 -14.98 -12.35 -19.61
CA GLU A 12 -15.54 -13.05 -18.45
C GLU A 12 -16.59 -12.18 -17.76
N ALA A 13 -17.73 -12.78 -17.38
CA ALA A 13 -18.82 -12.08 -16.69
C ALA A 13 -18.55 -11.94 -15.19
N ILE A 14 -18.48 -10.69 -14.72
CA ILE A 14 -18.16 -10.39 -13.33
C ILE A 14 -19.42 -10.54 -12.46
N ALA A 15 -20.48 -9.82 -12.83
CA ALA A 15 -21.70 -9.70 -12.05
C ALA A 15 -22.86 -9.24 -12.92
N ILE A 16 -24.09 -9.34 -12.39
CA ILE A 16 -25.28 -8.68 -12.93
C ILE A 16 -25.58 -7.46 -12.06
N GLY A 17 -25.79 -6.31 -12.69
CA GLY A 17 -26.06 -5.04 -12.03
C GLY A 17 -27.26 -4.30 -12.61
N ILE A 18 -27.75 -3.34 -11.82
CA ILE A 18 -28.71 -2.33 -12.26
C ILE A 18 -27.92 -1.05 -12.52
N THR A 19 -28.07 -0.51 -13.72
CA THR A 19 -27.37 0.71 -14.12
C THR A 19 -28.01 1.93 -13.46
N GLN A 20 -27.17 2.86 -12.98
CA GLN A 20 -27.64 4.12 -12.40
C GLN A 20 -27.54 5.29 -13.38
N MET A 21 -26.72 5.15 -14.43
CA MET A 21 -26.46 6.18 -15.44
C MET A 21 -26.71 5.64 -16.86
N ASN A 22 -27.07 6.52 -17.78
CA ASN A 22 -27.22 6.19 -19.20
C ASN A 22 -25.89 6.30 -19.96
N ALA A 23 -25.82 5.70 -21.16
CA ALA A 23 -24.60 5.66 -21.96
C ALA A 23 -24.05 7.05 -22.34
N VAL A 24 -24.93 8.04 -22.55
CA VAL A 24 -24.53 9.41 -22.86
C VAL A 24 -23.88 10.08 -21.64
N GLU A 25 -24.45 9.87 -20.46
CA GLU A 25 -23.93 10.40 -19.19
C GLU A 25 -22.59 9.74 -18.85
N MET A 26 -22.44 8.44 -19.10
CA MET A 26 -21.18 7.72 -18.93
C MET A 26 -20.02 8.31 -19.74
N LEU A 27 -20.30 8.97 -20.87
CA LEU A 27 -19.25 9.55 -21.73
C LEU A 27 -18.74 10.89 -21.18
N SER A 28 -19.60 11.65 -20.51
CA SER A 28 -19.29 13.01 -20.04
C SER A 28 -18.92 13.11 -18.56
N CYS A 29 -19.29 12.12 -17.75
CA CYS A 29 -19.08 12.16 -16.29
C CYS A 29 -17.69 11.62 -15.89
N ASP A 30 -16.93 12.41 -15.13
CA ASP A 30 -15.60 12.02 -14.62
C ASP A 30 -15.65 11.15 -13.36
N HIS A 31 -16.71 11.31 -12.57
CA HIS A 31 -16.88 10.67 -11.28
C HIS A 31 -18.36 10.43 -11.05
N ASP A 32 -18.73 9.19 -10.73
CA ASP A 32 -19.99 8.80 -10.11
C ASP A 32 -20.08 7.27 -10.04
N VAL A 33 -21.13 6.76 -9.40
CA VAL A 33 -21.40 5.32 -9.36
C VAL A 33 -22.17 4.91 -10.62
N VAL A 34 -21.51 4.14 -11.50
CA VAL A 34 -22.09 3.70 -12.78
C VAL A 34 -23.19 2.65 -12.60
N ALA A 35 -22.98 1.67 -11.71
CA ALA A 35 -23.93 0.57 -11.51
C ALA A 35 -23.88 0.00 -10.09
N LYS A 36 -25.04 -0.46 -9.62
CA LYS A 36 -25.16 -1.23 -8.38
C LYS A 36 -25.21 -2.72 -8.70
N VAL A 37 -24.32 -3.48 -8.07
CA VAL A 37 -24.26 -4.94 -8.23
C VAL A 37 -25.48 -5.58 -7.58
N LYS A 38 -26.16 -6.47 -8.30
CA LYS A 38 -27.32 -7.24 -7.82
C LYS A 38 -26.96 -8.69 -7.53
N ARG A 39 -26.16 -9.33 -8.39
CA ARG A 39 -25.68 -10.71 -8.21
C ARG A 39 -24.25 -10.86 -8.71
N CYS A 40 -23.36 -11.37 -7.87
CA CYS A 40 -21.99 -11.71 -8.25
C CYS A 40 -21.96 -13.10 -8.89
N ILE A 41 -21.27 -13.25 -10.02
CA ILE A 41 -21.10 -14.52 -10.73
C ILE A 41 -19.65 -15.01 -10.59
N MET A 42 -18.69 -14.08 -10.68
CA MET A 42 -17.27 -14.38 -10.63
C MET A 42 -16.79 -14.63 -9.19
N GLU A 43 -15.86 -15.58 -9.04
CA GLU A 43 -15.16 -15.86 -7.78
C GLU A 43 -14.31 -14.67 -7.32
N ARG A 44 -14.23 -14.47 -6.00
CA ARG A 44 -13.63 -13.26 -5.42
C ARG A 44 -12.10 -13.17 -5.60
N ASP A 45 -11.44 -14.32 -5.73
CA ASP A 45 -9.97 -14.42 -5.70
C ASP A 45 -9.34 -14.63 -7.09
N LEU A 46 -10.15 -14.70 -8.16
CA LEU A 46 -9.67 -14.93 -9.53
C LEU A 46 -8.72 -13.82 -10.02
N TYR A 47 -8.94 -12.59 -9.55
CA TYR A 47 -8.10 -11.44 -9.84
C TYR A 47 -7.45 -10.90 -8.57
N HIS A 48 -6.30 -11.47 -8.21
CA HIS A 48 -5.58 -11.10 -6.99
C HIS A 48 -5.22 -9.61 -6.98
N ARG A 49 -5.51 -8.95 -5.85
CA ARG A 49 -5.14 -7.54 -5.64
C ARG A 49 -3.63 -7.47 -5.44
N ARG A 50 -2.90 -6.83 -6.36
CA ARG A 50 -1.43 -6.67 -6.27
C ARG A 50 -0.99 -5.54 -5.32
N TRP A 51 -1.61 -5.42 -4.16
CA TRP A 51 -1.16 -4.47 -3.14
C TRP A 51 0.02 -5.07 -2.36
N CYS A 52 1.06 -4.27 -2.09
CA CYS A 52 2.21 -4.65 -1.25
C CYS A 52 3.12 -5.75 -1.85
N LEU A 53 3.05 -5.99 -3.17
CA LEU A 53 3.94 -6.87 -3.93
C LEU A 53 5.05 -6.10 -4.69
N GLY A 54 5.15 -4.79 -4.48
CA GLY A 54 6.24 -3.99 -5.03
C GLY A 54 7.59 -4.31 -4.36
N PRO A 55 8.72 -4.10 -5.07
CA PRO A 55 10.06 -4.45 -4.57
C PRO A 55 10.37 -3.80 -3.22
N VAL A 56 9.99 -2.53 -3.04
CA VAL A 56 10.17 -1.77 -1.79
C VAL A 56 9.36 -2.37 -0.62
N ALA A 57 8.13 -2.85 -0.89
CA ALA A 57 7.29 -3.46 0.14
C ALA A 57 7.80 -4.85 0.55
N LEU A 58 8.37 -5.61 -0.40
CA LEU A 58 9.00 -6.89 -0.15
C LEU A 58 10.31 -6.74 0.62
N GLU A 59 11.16 -5.78 0.24
CA GLU A 59 12.39 -5.46 0.97
C GLU A 59 12.10 -5.01 2.40
N LYS A 60 11.12 -4.13 2.62
CA LYS A 60 10.71 -3.73 3.97
C LYS A 60 10.15 -4.90 4.80
N LYS A 61 9.50 -5.88 4.16
CA LYS A 61 9.05 -7.12 4.84
C LYS A 61 10.23 -8.02 5.20
N LYS A 62 11.23 -8.18 4.31
CA LYS A 62 12.48 -8.91 4.58
C LYS A 62 13.29 -8.25 5.71
N LEU A 63 13.45 -6.93 5.67
CA LEU A 63 14.17 -6.20 6.72
C LEU A 63 13.47 -6.27 8.09
N LYS A 64 12.14 -6.44 8.10
CA LYS A 64 11.38 -6.72 9.33
C LYS A 64 11.57 -8.15 9.83
N SER A 65 11.62 -9.16 8.96
CA SER A 65 11.94 -10.54 9.38
C SER A 65 13.37 -10.67 9.87
N ASP A 66 14.30 -9.90 9.30
CA ASP A 66 15.71 -9.90 9.66
C ASP A 66 16.01 -9.08 10.94
N GLY A 67 15.00 -8.47 11.56
CA GLY A 67 15.14 -7.73 12.82
C GLY A 67 15.91 -6.41 12.75
N LYS A 68 16.27 -5.94 11.55
CA LYS A 68 17.09 -4.72 11.32
C LYS A 68 16.28 -3.41 11.35
N LEU A 69 14.98 -3.48 11.65
CA LEU A 69 14.06 -2.35 11.65
C LEU A 69 13.38 -2.22 13.02
N ASP A 70 13.43 -1.02 13.60
CA ASP A 70 12.73 -0.71 14.86
C ASP A 70 11.20 -0.70 14.65
N LYS A 71 10.41 -0.72 15.73
CA LYS A 71 8.94 -0.75 15.72
C LYS A 71 8.29 0.35 14.86
N PHE A 72 9.00 1.46 14.66
CA PHE A 72 8.58 2.60 13.83
C PHE A 72 9.09 2.56 12.37
N GLY A 73 9.71 1.46 11.94
CA GLY A 73 10.14 1.25 10.56
C GLY A 73 11.36 2.08 10.14
N ARG A 74 12.14 2.55 11.10
CA ARG A 74 13.45 3.18 10.89
C ARG A 74 14.55 2.09 10.91
N PRO A 75 15.62 2.23 10.12
CA PRO A 75 16.78 1.34 10.26
C PRO A 75 17.27 1.41 11.70
N ASN A 76 17.40 0.25 12.34
CA ASN A 76 17.92 0.20 13.69
C ASN A 76 19.39 0.63 13.60
N ALA A 77 19.71 1.76 14.23
CA ALA A 77 21.09 2.13 14.46
C ALA A 77 21.62 1.13 15.47
N ASP A 78 22.31 0.08 15.00
CA ASP A 78 23.33 -0.53 15.83
C ASP A 78 24.21 0.62 16.33
N ARG A 79 24.08 0.86 17.63
CA ARG A 79 24.87 1.81 18.40
C ARG A 79 26.30 1.28 18.41
N ALA A 80 27.03 1.51 17.33
CA ALA A 80 28.45 1.21 17.21
C ALA A 80 29.23 2.26 16.39
N SER A 81 28.71 3.50 16.24
CA SER A 81 29.53 4.61 15.71
C SER A 81 29.03 6.02 16.03
N ARG A 82 28.14 6.21 17.01
CA ARG A 82 27.98 7.54 17.59
C ARG A 82 29.02 7.67 18.70
N PRO A 83 30.09 8.47 18.56
CA PRO A 83 30.89 8.87 19.71
C PRO A 83 30.01 9.77 20.59
N SER A 84 29.13 9.15 21.39
CA SER A 84 28.33 9.84 22.38
C SER A 84 29.19 10.02 23.62
N LEU A 85 30.06 11.02 23.58
CA LEU A 85 30.56 11.78 24.71
C LEU A 85 31.32 12.95 24.08
N ALA A 86 30.63 14.06 23.82
CA ALA A 86 31.34 15.33 23.89
C ALA A 86 31.96 15.35 25.30
N PRO A 87 33.27 15.62 25.45
CA PRO A 87 33.88 15.63 26.77
C PRO A 87 33.12 16.64 27.62
N SER A 88 32.77 16.24 28.84
CA SER A 88 32.13 17.16 29.76
C SER A 88 33.10 18.30 30.04
N SER A 89 32.63 19.53 30.27
CA SER A 89 33.50 20.69 30.53
C SER A 89 34.46 20.51 31.72
N ARG A 90 34.34 19.43 32.50
CA ARG A 90 35.26 19.02 33.57
C ARG A 90 36.54 18.35 33.06
N ASP A 91 36.54 17.83 31.82
CA ASP A 91 37.69 17.11 31.24
C ASP A 91 38.69 18.04 30.53
N LEU A 92 38.31 19.30 30.26
CA LEU A 92 39.17 20.32 29.63
C LEU A 92 40.11 21.05 30.61
N LEU A 93 39.99 20.81 31.92
CA LEU A 93 40.77 21.50 32.97
C LEU A 93 41.92 20.68 33.53
N ARG A 94 42.19 19.48 32.99
CA ARG A 94 43.33 18.66 33.43
C ARG A 94 44.46 18.77 32.42
N VAL A 95 45.26 19.82 32.58
CA VAL A 95 46.55 19.95 31.88
C VAL A 95 47.46 18.81 32.39
N PRO A 96 48.05 17.98 31.52
CA PRO A 96 49.00 16.94 31.93
C PRO A 96 50.29 17.58 32.49
N PRO A 97 51.06 16.86 33.34
CA PRO A 97 52.31 17.37 33.91
C PRO A 97 53.40 17.60 32.85
#